data_AF-A0AAD9SS69-F1
#
_entry.id   AF-A0AAD9SS69-F1
#
_cell.length_a   1.000
_cell.length_b   1.000
_cell.length_c   1.000
_cell.angle_alpha   90.00
_cell.angle_beta   90.00
_cell.angle_gamma   90.00
#
_symmetry.space_group_name_H-M   'P 1'
#
loop_
_entity.id
_entity.type
_entity.pdbx_description
1 polymer ?
#
loop_
_entity_poly.entity_id
_entity_poly.type
_entity_poly.pdbx_seq_one_letter_code
_entity_poly.pdbx_strand_id
1 'polypeptide(L)'
;MPPRKNRSSASEGTAKSKASGTSTTPQKRKSTAANDDDTANVEPTKRSRASKTSPSVNKDLRQTEISTKSTDKLEKPIIINRAPVLELWGACVAHFLHPDLSWNLCLSIGSSISTITAISKGRSIGTIAPPDESKKNDSNDKNKQTRDNPPTFKVMGFPMTTKGESVMVKGKPKTTREVSLVRKYGSDETYAEAKNAMSEALESWRGEEDDLDEKAFHLYEQFRPDVAKGQKGWGRKGELHLSKVKDTIRK
;
A
#
# COMPACT_ATOMS: atom_id res chain seq x y z
N MET A 1 65.47 13.31 -37.27
CA MET A 1 66.52 13.46 -36.25
C MET A 1 65.87 13.67 -34.88
N PRO A 2 66.05 12.74 -33.94
CA PRO A 2 65.91 13.00 -32.51
C PRO A 2 67.31 13.04 -31.84
N PRO A 3 67.44 13.69 -30.68
CA PRO A 3 68.32 13.18 -29.62
C PRO A 3 67.52 12.99 -28.32
N ARG A 4 67.50 11.76 -27.76
CA ARG A 4 68.42 11.18 -26.74
C ARG A 4 68.02 11.56 -25.31
N LYS A 5 67.44 10.63 -24.54
CA LYS A 5 68.04 9.52 -23.76
C LYS A 5 68.66 9.98 -22.42
N ASN A 6 68.07 9.56 -21.30
CA ASN A 6 68.57 8.47 -20.42
C ASN A 6 67.66 8.37 -19.17
N ARG A 7 67.08 7.19 -18.89
CA ARG A 7 67.62 6.02 -18.12
C ARG A 7 67.65 6.30 -16.62
N SER A 8 66.76 5.67 -15.83
CA SER A 8 66.93 4.39 -15.09
C SER A 8 66.81 4.73 -13.59
N SER A 9 66.31 3.96 -12.63
CA SER A 9 66.10 2.53 -12.36
C SER A 9 65.27 2.49 -11.05
N ALA A 10 64.18 1.74 -10.90
CA ALA A 10 64.09 0.33 -10.51
C ALA A 10 64.67 -0.02 -9.12
N SER A 11 63.79 -0.39 -8.18
CA SER A 11 63.85 -1.56 -7.27
C SER A 11 62.56 -1.56 -6.41
N GLU A 12 61.67 -2.57 -6.51
CA GLU A 12 61.65 -3.80 -5.69
C GLU A 12 61.79 -3.50 -4.20
N GLY A 13 60.88 -3.85 -3.29
CA GLY A 13 59.94 -4.97 -3.18
C GLY A 13 59.89 -5.30 -1.67
N THR A 14 58.85 -6.00 -1.20
CA THR A 14 58.90 -7.07 -0.15
C THR A 14 57.49 -7.28 0.41
N ALA A 15 57.05 -8.55 0.34
CA ALA A 15 55.86 -9.10 0.97
C ALA A 15 56.18 -9.68 2.37
N LYS A 16 55.21 -9.70 3.29
CA LYS A 16 55.03 -10.81 4.27
C LYS A 16 53.71 -10.72 5.09
N SER A 17 52.78 -11.62 4.76
CA SER A 17 52.20 -12.70 5.59
C SER A 17 51.86 -12.55 7.10
N LYS A 18 50.62 -12.98 7.41
CA LYS A 18 50.16 -14.06 8.36
C LYS A 18 49.52 -13.73 9.72
N ALA A 19 48.64 -14.68 10.09
CA ALA A 19 48.02 -15.05 11.39
C ALA A 19 46.66 -14.37 11.73
N SER A 20 45.50 -15.04 11.71
CA SER A 20 44.95 -16.18 12.49
C SER A 20 44.58 -15.85 13.94
N GLY A 21 43.29 -15.92 14.28
CA GLY A 21 42.78 -15.83 15.65
C GLY A 21 41.27 -16.08 15.72
N THR A 22 40.87 -16.93 16.65
CA THR A 22 39.71 -17.83 16.65
C THR A 22 38.61 -17.39 17.63
N SER A 23 37.36 -17.81 17.39
CA SER A 23 36.28 -18.06 18.40
C SER A 23 35.69 -16.81 19.10
N THR A 24 34.45 -16.71 19.58
CA THR A 24 33.54 -17.69 20.20
C THR A 24 32.11 -17.09 20.23
N THR A 25 31.10 -17.92 20.02
CA THR A 25 29.72 -17.77 20.49
C THR A 25 29.64 -17.89 22.02
N PRO A 26 28.58 -17.35 22.65
CA PRO A 26 27.94 -18.12 23.73
C PRO A 26 26.42 -18.24 23.56
N GLN A 27 25.96 -19.49 23.50
CA GLN A 27 24.59 -19.89 23.81
C GLN A 27 24.35 -19.93 25.32
N LYS A 28 23.05 -19.88 25.66
CA LYS A 28 22.34 -20.66 26.69
C LYS A 28 22.01 -19.90 27.99
N ARG A 29 20.71 -19.78 28.27
CA ARG A 29 20.12 -20.41 29.47
C ARG A 29 18.61 -20.60 29.32
N LYS A 30 18.20 -21.77 29.82
CA LYS A 30 16.89 -22.42 29.82
C LYS A 30 16.44 -22.49 31.28
N SER A 31 15.16 -22.20 31.54
CA SER A 31 14.42 -22.55 32.76
C SER A 31 12.94 -22.50 32.38
N THR A 32 12.24 -23.59 32.07
CA THR A 32 11.64 -24.60 32.96
C THR A 32 11.16 -24.03 34.30
N ALA A 33 9.88 -23.69 34.35
CA ALA A 33 9.07 -23.69 35.56
C ALA A 33 7.77 -24.46 35.23
N ALA A 34 7.57 -25.55 35.97
CA ALA A 34 6.35 -26.32 36.02
C ALA A 34 5.32 -25.53 36.83
N ASN A 35 4.06 -25.54 36.38
CA ASN A 35 2.91 -25.26 37.22
C ASN A 35 1.98 -26.47 37.07
N ASP A 36 1.88 -27.24 38.15
CA ASP A 36 0.70 -27.99 38.53
C ASP A 36 -0.44 -26.98 38.75
N ASP A 37 -1.58 -27.16 38.10
CA ASP A 37 -2.85 -26.76 38.68
C ASP A 37 -3.95 -27.74 38.27
N ASP A 38 -4.61 -28.20 39.30
CA ASP A 38 -5.64 -29.21 39.40
C ASP A 38 -6.98 -28.50 39.19
N THR A 39 -7.73 -28.82 38.13
CA THR A 39 -9.14 -28.41 38.06
C THR A 39 -10.01 -29.59 37.66
N ALA A 40 -10.50 -30.24 38.71
CA ALA A 40 -11.58 -31.19 38.71
C ALA A 40 -12.83 -30.66 37.98
N ASN A 41 -13.25 -31.48 37.02
CA ASN A 41 -14.54 -31.50 36.38
C ASN A 41 -15.64 -31.89 37.39
N VAL A 42 -16.63 -31.03 37.63
CA VAL A 42 -17.89 -31.40 38.28
C VAL A 42 -19.05 -30.62 37.64
N GLU A 43 -19.78 -31.31 36.76
CA GLU A 43 -21.20 -31.07 36.49
C GLU A 43 -22.02 -31.79 37.59
N PRO A 44 -23.18 -31.26 38.03
CA PRO A 44 -24.40 -31.99 37.67
C PRO A 44 -25.69 -31.15 37.56
N THR A 45 -26.41 -31.36 36.45
CA THR A 45 -27.83 -31.75 36.33
C THR A 45 -29.01 -30.97 36.97
N LYS A 46 -30.13 -31.02 36.21
CA LYS A 46 -31.58 -30.94 36.56
C LYS A 46 -32.22 -29.54 36.58
N ARG A 47 -33.47 -29.31 36.13
CA ARG A 47 -34.51 -30.04 35.36
C ARG A 47 -35.72 -29.08 35.23
N SER A 48 -36.51 -29.21 34.16
CA SER A 48 -37.91 -28.73 33.99
C SER A 48 -38.11 -27.20 33.87
N ARG A 49 -39.04 -26.65 33.08
CA ARG A 49 -40.43 -27.08 32.82
C ARG A 49 -40.97 -26.34 31.57
N ALA A 50 -41.81 -27.03 30.81
CA ALA A 50 -42.50 -26.52 29.62
C ALA A 50 -43.69 -25.60 29.96
N SER A 51 -44.01 -24.64 29.09
CA SER A 51 -45.40 -24.28 28.78
C SER A 51 -45.52 -23.51 27.44
N LYS A 52 -46.53 -23.94 26.69
CA LYS A 52 -46.98 -23.59 25.34
C LYS A 52 -47.51 -22.15 25.23
N THR A 53 -47.34 -21.47 24.08
CA THR A 53 -48.41 -20.87 23.25
C THR A 53 -47.84 -20.17 22.00
N SER A 54 -48.58 -20.24 20.88
CA SER A 54 -48.42 -19.45 19.65
C SER A 54 -49.82 -18.94 19.26
N PRO A 55 -50.01 -18.09 18.24
CA PRO A 55 -49.17 -17.02 17.68
C PRO A 55 -49.91 -15.65 17.77
N SER A 56 -49.21 -14.52 17.67
CA SER A 56 -49.88 -13.25 17.35
C SER A 56 -49.07 -12.44 16.36
N VAL A 57 -49.64 -12.35 15.16
CA VAL A 57 -49.26 -11.47 14.06
C VAL A 57 -49.29 -10.04 14.59
N ASN A 58 -48.19 -9.30 14.47
CA ASN A 58 -48.26 -7.87 14.34
C ASN A 58 -47.23 -7.37 13.34
N LYS A 59 -47.80 -6.69 12.36
CA LYS A 59 -47.24 -6.04 11.19
C LYS A 59 -46.47 -4.82 11.67
N ASP A 60 -45.15 -4.83 11.50
CA ASP A 60 -44.36 -3.60 11.59
C ASP A 60 -43.37 -3.55 10.42
N LEU A 61 -43.58 -2.56 9.56
CA LEU A 61 -42.70 -2.25 8.45
C LEU A 61 -41.39 -1.73 9.05
N ARG A 62 -40.38 -2.59 9.14
CA ARG A 62 -39.00 -2.15 9.34
C ARG A 62 -38.19 -2.48 8.10
N GLN A 63 -37.95 -1.42 7.36
CA GLN A 63 -36.90 -1.21 6.38
C GLN A 63 -35.74 -2.19 6.61
N THR A 64 -35.57 -3.11 5.66
CA THR A 64 -34.48 -4.06 5.64
C THR A 64 -33.18 -3.31 5.45
N GLU A 65 -32.53 -2.94 6.56
CA GLU A 65 -31.09 -2.80 6.59
C GLU A 65 -30.50 -4.18 6.31
N ILE A 66 -30.18 -4.41 5.04
CA ILE A 66 -29.46 -5.60 4.59
C ILE A 66 -28.09 -5.53 5.27
N SER A 67 -27.96 -6.28 6.35
CA SER A 67 -26.71 -6.40 7.10
C SER A 67 -25.66 -7.05 6.20
N THR A 68 -24.78 -6.23 5.61
CA THR A 68 -23.55 -6.64 4.89
C THR A 68 -22.59 -7.48 5.73
N LYS A 69 -22.88 -7.65 7.02
CA LYS A 69 -22.12 -8.45 7.97
C LYS A 69 -22.09 -9.95 7.65
N SER A 70 -23.04 -10.43 6.84
CA SER A 70 -23.17 -11.85 6.51
C SER A 70 -22.32 -12.29 5.31
N THR A 71 -22.03 -11.40 4.35
CA THR A 71 -21.19 -11.67 3.18
C THR A 71 -19.69 -11.56 3.48
N ASP A 72 -19.30 -10.60 4.34
CA ASP A 72 -17.92 -10.41 4.83
C ASP A 72 -17.33 -11.68 5.49
N LYS A 73 -18.18 -12.58 6.01
CA LYS A 73 -17.74 -13.76 6.78
C LYS A 73 -17.38 -14.97 5.91
N LEU A 74 -17.73 -14.96 4.62
CA LEU A 74 -17.51 -16.09 3.70
C LEU A 74 -16.44 -15.81 2.65
N GLU A 75 -16.12 -14.54 2.39
CA GLU A 75 -15.03 -14.16 1.49
C GLU A 75 -13.67 -14.32 2.16
N LYS A 76 -12.69 -14.87 1.43
CA LYS A 76 -11.32 -14.99 1.93
C LYS A 76 -10.60 -13.64 1.75
N PRO A 77 -10.11 -13.00 2.82
CA PRO A 77 -9.43 -11.71 2.70
C PRO A 77 -8.10 -11.82 1.95
N ILE A 78 -7.77 -10.76 1.21
CA ILE A 78 -6.46 -10.58 0.60
C ILE A 78 -5.51 -9.97 1.65
N ILE A 79 -4.42 -10.67 1.98
CA ILE A 79 -3.43 -10.19 2.95
C ILE A 79 -2.37 -9.33 2.25
N ILE A 80 -2.55 -8.01 2.31
CA ILE A 80 -1.77 -7.07 1.50
C ILE A 80 -1.42 -5.77 2.25
N ASN A 81 -0.34 -5.12 1.82
CA ASN A 81 0.06 -3.81 2.29
C ASN A 81 -0.87 -2.72 1.74
N ARG A 82 -1.10 -1.65 2.52
CA ARG A 82 -1.85 -0.46 2.08
C ARG A 82 -1.33 0.19 0.78
N ALA A 83 -0.01 0.26 0.61
CA ALA A 83 0.61 0.95 -0.52
C ALA A 83 0.25 0.34 -1.91
N PRO A 84 0.36 -0.98 -2.15
CA PRO A 84 -0.14 -1.59 -3.39
C PRO A 84 -1.64 -1.44 -3.62
N VAL A 85 -2.45 -1.40 -2.54
CA VAL A 85 -3.90 -1.17 -2.68
C VAL A 85 -4.17 0.25 -3.17
N LEU A 86 -3.51 1.25 -2.56
CA LEU A 86 -3.60 2.64 -3.03
C LEU A 86 -3.07 2.83 -4.45
N GLU A 87 -2.01 2.11 -4.82
CA GLU A 87 -1.45 2.14 -6.17
C GLU A 87 -2.44 1.62 -7.21
N LEU A 88 -3.10 0.49 -6.94
CA LEU A 88 -4.15 -0.04 -7.83
C LEU A 88 -5.36 0.90 -7.90
N TRP A 89 -5.86 1.32 -6.73
CA TRP A 89 -7.01 2.21 -6.63
C TRP A 89 -6.80 3.51 -7.41
N GLY A 90 -5.65 4.17 -7.20
CA GLY A 90 -5.31 5.39 -7.93
C GLY A 90 -5.20 5.19 -9.44
N ALA A 91 -4.76 4.01 -9.89
CA ALA A 91 -4.75 3.68 -11.32
C ALA A 91 -6.17 3.48 -11.88
N CYS A 92 -7.05 2.79 -11.16
CA CYS A 92 -8.46 2.64 -11.54
C CYS A 92 -9.17 4.00 -11.62
N VAL A 93 -8.99 4.86 -10.62
CA VAL A 93 -9.57 6.23 -10.61
C VAL A 93 -9.00 7.06 -11.76
N ALA A 94 -7.67 7.02 -11.99
CA ALA A 94 -7.06 7.74 -13.11
C ALA A 94 -7.63 7.31 -14.47
N HIS A 95 -7.80 6.00 -14.67
CA HIS A 95 -8.35 5.45 -15.92
C HIS A 95 -9.83 5.80 -16.10
N PHE A 96 -10.59 5.87 -15.00
CA PHE A 96 -12.00 6.26 -15.03
C PHE A 96 -12.18 7.75 -15.34
N LEU A 97 -11.41 8.63 -14.67
CA LEU A 97 -11.48 10.08 -14.85
C LEU A 97 -10.89 10.55 -16.19
N HIS A 98 -9.86 9.85 -16.68
CA HIS A 98 -9.11 10.23 -17.88
C HIS A 98 -9.00 9.02 -18.83
N PRO A 99 -10.07 8.65 -19.54
CA PRO A 99 -10.12 7.45 -20.39
C PRO A 99 -9.12 7.48 -21.55
N ASP A 100 -8.65 8.66 -21.96
CA ASP A 100 -7.63 8.84 -23.00
C ASP A 100 -6.22 8.43 -22.55
N LEU A 101 -5.99 8.21 -21.25
CA LEU A 101 -4.67 7.84 -20.73
C LEU A 101 -4.40 6.35 -20.90
N SER A 102 -3.16 6.02 -21.27
CA SER A 102 -2.71 4.62 -21.27
C SER A 102 -2.76 4.03 -19.86
N TRP A 103 -3.06 2.73 -19.76
CA TRP A 103 -3.09 2.03 -18.48
C TRP A 103 -1.73 2.10 -17.75
N ASN A 104 -0.61 2.08 -18.48
CA ASN A 104 0.74 2.25 -17.91
C ASN A 104 0.93 3.63 -17.25
N LEU A 105 0.38 4.68 -17.86
CA LEU A 105 0.41 6.01 -17.26
C LEU A 105 -0.50 6.07 -16.03
N CYS A 106 -1.68 5.44 -16.06
CA CYS A 106 -2.56 5.31 -14.90
C CYS A 106 -1.87 4.59 -13.72
N LEU A 107 -1.15 3.49 -13.99
CA LEU A 107 -0.33 2.80 -12.99
C LEU A 107 0.79 3.68 -12.42
N SER A 108 1.41 4.49 -13.27
CA SER A 108 2.46 5.44 -12.86
C SER A 108 1.89 6.57 -12.00
N ILE A 109 0.66 7.03 -12.28
CA ILE A 109 -0.10 7.97 -11.45
C ILE A 109 -0.40 7.34 -10.09
N GLY A 110 -1.04 6.17 -10.06
CA GLY A 110 -1.37 5.46 -8.82
C GLY A 110 -0.14 5.21 -7.94
N SER A 111 0.98 4.79 -8.54
CA SER A 111 2.22 4.53 -7.81
C SER A 111 2.87 5.82 -7.29
N SER A 112 2.69 6.94 -7.99
CA SER A 112 3.15 8.27 -7.56
C SER A 112 2.37 8.75 -6.34
N ILE A 113 1.04 8.64 -6.36
CA ILE A 113 0.18 8.97 -5.22
C ILE A 113 0.54 8.10 -4.00
N SER A 114 0.69 6.80 -4.19
CA SER A 114 1.13 5.87 -3.13
C SER A 114 2.48 6.26 -2.53
N THR A 115 3.41 6.79 -3.34
CA THR A 115 4.71 7.27 -2.88
C THR A 115 4.62 8.59 -2.11
N ILE A 116 3.84 9.54 -2.60
CA ILE A 116 3.65 10.84 -1.95
C ILE A 116 3.03 10.64 -0.56
N THR A 117 1.99 9.82 -0.47
CA THR A 117 1.33 9.48 0.80
C THR A 117 2.24 8.70 1.73
N ALA A 118 3.04 7.77 1.20
CA ALA A 118 4.01 7.04 2.01
C ALA A 118 5.09 7.97 2.61
N ILE A 119 5.60 8.90 1.82
CA ILE A 119 6.59 9.89 2.29
C ILE A 119 5.96 10.79 3.36
N SER A 120 4.76 11.31 3.10
CA SER A 120 4.05 12.17 4.04
C SER A 120 3.80 11.46 5.37
N LYS A 121 3.31 10.22 5.31
CA LYS A 121 3.03 9.46 6.52
C LYS A 121 4.31 9.07 7.27
N GLY A 122 5.38 8.70 6.56
CA GLY A 122 6.68 8.41 7.18
C GLY A 122 7.25 9.61 7.95
N ARG A 123 7.07 10.83 7.43
CA ARG A 123 7.43 12.06 8.16
C ARG A 123 6.56 12.27 9.39
N SER A 124 5.24 12.10 9.26
CA SER A 124 4.29 12.24 10.37
C SER A 124 4.57 11.29 11.54
N ILE A 125 5.12 10.10 11.28
CA ILE A 125 5.47 9.12 12.33
C ILE A 125 6.95 9.15 12.73
N GLY A 126 7.73 10.09 12.19
CA GLY A 126 9.16 10.23 12.50
C GLY A 126 10.08 9.18 11.88
N THR A 127 9.62 8.37 10.93
CA THR A 127 10.47 7.35 10.26
C THR A 127 11.25 7.90 9.07
N ILE A 128 10.80 9.03 8.51
CA ILE A 128 11.50 9.73 7.42
C ILE A 128 11.87 11.12 7.92
N ALA A 129 13.16 11.46 7.83
CA ALA A 129 13.65 12.78 8.20
C ALA A 129 12.95 13.89 7.38
N PRO A 130 12.76 15.09 7.97
CA PRO A 130 12.30 16.23 7.21
C PRO A 130 13.29 16.54 6.08
N PRO A 131 12.82 17.12 4.96
CA PRO A 131 13.72 17.57 3.91
C PRO A 131 14.67 18.62 4.49
N ASP A 132 15.97 18.41 4.24
CA ASP A 132 17.04 19.34 4.64
C ASP A 132 16.79 20.72 3.99
N GLU A 133 16.66 21.75 4.83
CA GLU A 133 16.36 23.11 4.37
C GLU A 133 17.51 23.71 3.55
N SER A 134 18.74 23.23 3.74
CA SER A 134 19.90 23.65 2.93
C SER A 134 19.77 23.27 1.45
N LYS A 135 18.93 22.28 1.12
CA LYS A 135 18.63 21.87 -0.26
C LYS A 135 17.41 22.58 -0.85
N LYS A 136 16.73 23.46 -0.10
CA LYS A 136 15.62 24.28 -0.65
C LYS A 136 16.13 25.28 -1.70
N ASN A 137 17.38 25.75 -1.59
CA ASN A 137 17.94 26.77 -2.49
C ASN A 137 18.46 26.22 -3.83
N ASP A 138 18.73 24.92 -3.96
CA ASP A 138 19.10 24.28 -5.24
C ASP A 138 17.91 23.96 -6.15
N SER A 139 16.69 24.20 -5.66
CA SER A 139 15.45 23.91 -6.40
C SER A 139 14.97 25.08 -7.26
N ASN A 140 15.56 26.28 -7.08
CA ASN A 140 15.09 27.50 -7.73
C ASN A 140 15.83 27.82 -9.05
N ASP A 141 16.80 27.01 -9.47
CA ASP A 141 17.63 27.25 -10.66
C ASP A 141 17.52 26.15 -11.74
N LYS A 142 16.28 25.67 -11.95
CA LYS A 142 15.91 24.86 -13.14
C LYS A 142 14.66 25.39 -13.85
N ASN A 143 14.28 26.64 -13.61
CA ASN A 143 13.26 27.31 -14.41
C ASN A 143 13.89 28.05 -15.61
N LYS A 144 14.61 27.30 -16.45
CA LYS A 144 15.01 27.76 -17.77
C LYS A 144 15.01 26.57 -18.74
N GLN A 145 14.08 26.62 -19.70
CA GLN A 145 13.74 25.65 -20.76
C GLN A 145 12.92 24.44 -20.27
N THR A 146 11.63 24.33 -20.59
CA THR A 146 11.05 24.33 -21.95
C THR A 146 9.67 25.01 -22.03
N ARG A 147 9.31 25.47 -23.23
CA ARG A 147 8.02 26.08 -23.61
C ARG A 147 6.85 25.08 -23.67
N ASP A 148 6.90 24.02 -22.87
CA ASP A 148 5.86 23.00 -22.82
C ASP A 148 5.29 23.04 -21.41
N ASN A 149 4.04 23.49 -21.26
CA ASN A 149 3.29 23.23 -20.04
C ASN A 149 3.01 21.72 -20.02
N PRO A 150 3.72 20.91 -19.22
CA PRO A 150 3.51 19.47 -19.24
C PRO A 150 2.06 19.17 -18.81
N PRO A 151 1.40 18.18 -19.43
CA PRO A 151 0.04 17.81 -19.06
C PRO A 151 -0.02 17.53 -17.57
N THR A 152 -0.96 18.19 -16.89
CA THR A 152 -1.20 18.02 -15.47
C THR A 152 -2.58 17.46 -15.29
N PHE A 153 -2.67 16.27 -14.71
CA PHE A 153 -3.92 15.58 -14.41
C PHE A 153 -4.18 15.64 -12.92
N LYS A 154 -5.43 15.87 -12.53
CA LYS A 154 -5.85 15.74 -11.14
C LYS A 154 -6.44 14.34 -10.94
N VAL A 155 -5.93 13.62 -9.95
CA VAL A 155 -6.43 12.30 -9.57
C VAL A 155 -6.45 12.18 -8.05
N MET A 156 -7.61 11.93 -7.47
CA MET A 156 -7.85 11.86 -6.03
C MET A 156 -7.42 13.14 -5.30
N GLY A 157 -7.56 14.31 -5.93
CA GLY A 157 -7.09 15.58 -5.38
C GLY A 157 -5.58 15.85 -5.56
N PHE A 158 -4.81 14.93 -6.14
CA PHE A 158 -3.37 15.11 -6.36
C PHE A 158 -3.08 15.59 -7.79
N PRO A 159 -2.43 16.75 -7.98
CA PRO A 159 -1.99 17.19 -9.30
C PRO A 159 -0.73 16.43 -9.75
N MET A 160 -0.83 15.72 -10.86
CA MET A 160 0.22 14.88 -11.43
C MET A 160 0.74 15.47 -12.75
N THR A 161 1.99 15.90 -12.75
CA THR A 161 2.67 16.35 -13.97
C THR A 161 3.28 15.15 -14.71
N THR A 162 2.96 15.00 -15.99
CA THR A 162 3.42 13.86 -16.81
C THR A 162 4.46 14.27 -17.85
N LYS A 163 5.30 13.31 -18.24
CA LYS A 163 6.22 13.40 -19.37
C LYS A 163 6.22 12.05 -20.08
N GLY A 164 5.41 11.94 -21.14
CA GLY A 164 5.09 10.65 -21.76
C GLY A 164 4.37 9.74 -20.75
N GLU A 165 4.80 8.48 -20.64
CA GLU A 165 4.23 7.52 -19.67
C GLU A 165 4.78 7.67 -18.24
N SER A 166 5.64 8.65 -17.99
CA SER A 166 6.23 8.89 -16.66
C SER A 166 5.52 10.01 -15.91
N VAL A 167 5.37 9.85 -14.60
CA VAL A 167 4.88 10.91 -13.70
C VAL A 167 6.06 11.50 -12.94
N MET A 168 6.13 12.83 -12.85
CA MET A 168 7.21 13.52 -12.16
C MET A 168 6.92 13.61 -10.66
N VAL A 169 7.70 12.89 -9.83
CA VAL A 169 7.59 12.94 -8.37
C VAL A 169 8.90 13.49 -7.79
N LYS A 170 8.83 14.66 -7.13
CA LYS A 170 10.02 15.37 -6.59
C LYS A 170 11.14 15.54 -7.63
N GLY A 171 10.78 15.89 -8.87
CA GLY A 171 11.73 16.09 -9.96
C GLY A 171 12.32 14.81 -10.56
N LYS A 172 11.89 13.62 -10.13
CA LYS A 172 12.32 12.34 -10.71
C LYS A 172 11.17 11.70 -11.51
N PRO A 173 11.42 11.22 -12.74
CA PRO A 173 10.43 10.47 -13.48
C PRO A 173 10.18 9.14 -12.79
N LYS A 174 8.91 8.81 -12.60
CA LYS A 174 8.46 7.54 -12.05
C LYS A 174 7.59 6.83 -13.06
N THR A 175 7.97 5.59 -13.35
CA THR A 175 7.19 4.64 -14.15
C THR A 175 6.88 3.41 -13.30
N THR A 176 5.75 2.77 -13.57
CA THR A 176 5.36 1.54 -12.88
C THR A 176 4.74 0.58 -13.89
N ARG A 177 5.12 -0.70 -13.79
CA ARG A 177 4.60 -1.77 -14.64
C ARG A 177 3.64 -2.64 -13.85
N GLU A 178 2.59 -3.12 -14.52
CA GLU A 178 1.52 -3.94 -13.93
C GLU A 178 2.07 -5.20 -13.24
N VAL A 179 3.06 -5.86 -13.85
CA VAL A 179 3.73 -7.06 -13.31
C VAL A 179 4.28 -6.84 -11.89
N SER A 180 4.77 -5.63 -11.58
CA SER A 180 5.28 -5.32 -10.24
C SER A 180 4.17 -5.24 -9.20
N LEU A 181 2.96 -4.86 -9.63
CA LEU A 181 1.79 -4.75 -8.78
C LEU A 181 1.14 -6.12 -8.58
N VAL A 182 0.95 -6.90 -9.64
CA VAL A 182 0.51 -8.31 -9.59
C VAL A 182 1.30 -9.10 -8.55
N ARG A 183 2.64 -9.01 -8.58
CA ARG A 183 3.50 -9.70 -7.62
C ARG A 183 3.21 -9.34 -6.15
N LYS A 184 2.74 -8.12 -5.88
CA LYS A 184 2.36 -7.68 -4.51
C LYS A 184 1.01 -8.25 -4.07
N TYR A 185 0.11 -8.57 -5.01
CA TYR A 185 -1.17 -9.24 -4.78
C TYR A 185 -1.03 -10.77 -4.66
N GLY A 186 0.06 -11.33 -5.18
CA GLY A 186 0.45 -12.73 -4.97
C GLY A 186 0.10 -13.66 -6.13
N SER A 187 -0.97 -13.36 -6.88
CA SER A 187 -1.34 -14.05 -8.12
C SER A 187 -2.01 -13.08 -9.09
N ASP A 188 -2.02 -13.44 -10.38
CA ASP A 188 -2.76 -12.72 -11.42
C ASP A 188 -4.27 -12.71 -11.14
N GLU A 189 -4.81 -13.82 -10.65
CA GLU A 189 -6.22 -13.99 -10.28
C GLU A 189 -6.63 -12.99 -9.19
N THR A 190 -5.91 -12.96 -8.06
CA THR A 190 -6.22 -12.06 -6.94
C THR A 190 -6.04 -10.58 -7.32
N TYR A 191 -5.05 -10.28 -8.18
CA TYR A 191 -4.89 -8.94 -8.74
C TYR A 191 -6.08 -8.55 -9.62
N ALA A 192 -6.48 -9.44 -10.53
CA ALA A 192 -7.59 -9.21 -11.45
C ALA A 192 -8.92 -9.05 -10.70
N GLU A 193 -9.19 -9.88 -9.69
CA GLU A 193 -10.37 -9.76 -8.82
C GLU A 193 -10.43 -8.37 -8.14
N ALA A 194 -9.32 -7.91 -7.55
CA ALA A 194 -9.26 -6.60 -6.92
C ALA A 194 -9.44 -5.45 -7.93
N LYS A 195 -8.79 -5.54 -9.09
CA LYS A 195 -8.90 -4.55 -10.17
C LYS A 195 -10.34 -4.47 -10.69
N ASN A 196 -10.95 -5.61 -10.99
CA ASN A 196 -12.33 -5.68 -11.48
C ASN A 196 -13.30 -5.16 -10.42
N ALA A 197 -13.13 -5.52 -9.15
CA ALA A 197 -13.98 -5.02 -8.07
C ALA A 197 -13.96 -3.49 -7.97
N MET A 198 -12.79 -2.86 -8.07
CA MET A 198 -12.66 -1.40 -8.05
C MET A 198 -13.26 -0.77 -9.31
N SER A 199 -12.92 -1.29 -10.50
CA SER A 199 -13.40 -0.74 -11.77
C SER A 199 -14.91 -0.87 -11.95
N GLU A 200 -15.50 -2.03 -11.62
CA GLU A 200 -16.96 -2.23 -11.67
C GLU A 200 -17.71 -1.32 -10.70
N ALA A 201 -17.14 -1.05 -9.52
CA ALA A 201 -17.80 -0.19 -8.55
C ALA A 201 -17.75 1.29 -8.96
N LEU A 202 -16.67 1.71 -9.64
CA LEU A 202 -16.51 3.06 -10.19
C LEU A 202 -17.58 3.41 -11.23
N GLU A 203 -18.15 2.42 -11.91
CA GLU A 203 -19.25 2.62 -12.88
C GLU A 203 -20.45 3.36 -12.30
N SER A 204 -20.68 3.28 -10.99
CA SER A 204 -21.76 4.02 -10.30
C SER A 204 -21.52 5.53 -10.23
N TRP A 205 -20.32 6.01 -10.57
CA TRP A 205 -19.93 7.43 -10.54
C TRP A 205 -19.95 8.11 -11.92
N ARG A 206 -20.45 7.42 -12.97
CA ARG A 206 -20.50 8.02 -14.31
C ARG A 206 -21.35 9.29 -14.32
N GLY A 207 -20.80 10.37 -14.86
CA GLY A 207 -21.41 11.70 -14.86
C GLY A 207 -21.18 12.52 -13.58
N GLU A 208 -20.43 11.98 -12.62
CA GLU A 208 -20.06 12.64 -11.36
C GLU A 208 -18.54 12.57 -11.13
N GLU A 209 -17.76 12.72 -12.20
CA GLU A 209 -16.30 12.54 -12.19
C GLU A 209 -15.58 13.53 -11.26
N ASP A 210 -16.01 14.79 -11.22
CA ASP A 210 -15.43 15.81 -10.33
C ASP A 210 -15.65 15.46 -8.85
N ASP A 211 -16.86 15.00 -8.53
CA ASP A 211 -17.27 14.55 -7.21
C ASP A 211 -16.47 13.31 -6.76
N LEU A 212 -16.23 12.38 -7.69
CA LEU A 212 -15.37 11.22 -7.47
C LEU A 212 -13.92 11.65 -7.20
N ASP A 213 -13.35 12.58 -7.96
CA ASP A 213 -11.96 13.02 -7.77
C ASP A 213 -11.73 13.57 -6.35
N GLU A 214 -12.71 14.29 -5.79
CA GLU A 214 -12.62 14.80 -4.43
C GLU A 214 -12.79 13.71 -3.35
N LYS A 215 -13.68 12.74 -3.58
CA LYS A 215 -14.05 11.73 -2.58
C LYS A 215 -13.17 10.47 -2.64
N ALA A 216 -12.54 10.17 -3.77
CA ALA A 216 -11.88 8.89 -4.02
C ALA A 216 -10.77 8.56 -3.01
N PHE A 217 -10.01 9.54 -2.51
CA PHE A 217 -9.02 9.28 -1.46
C PHE A 217 -9.68 8.85 -0.14
N HIS A 218 -10.80 9.50 0.23
CA HIS A 218 -11.56 9.17 1.42
C HIS A 218 -12.23 7.80 1.33
N LEU A 219 -12.73 7.42 0.15
CA LEU A 219 -13.25 6.06 -0.11
C LEU A 219 -12.16 5.01 0.18
N TYR A 220 -10.95 5.24 -0.33
CA TYR A 220 -9.80 4.38 -0.03
C TYR A 220 -9.51 4.28 1.47
N GLU A 221 -9.62 5.37 2.23
CA GLU A 221 -9.37 5.32 3.68
C GLU A 221 -10.36 4.42 4.44
N GLN A 222 -11.56 4.22 3.90
CA GLN A 222 -12.61 3.38 4.49
C GLN A 222 -12.40 1.89 4.18
N PHE A 223 -12.03 1.52 2.93
CA PHE A 223 -11.85 0.12 2.54
C PHE A 223 -10.42 -0.42 2.69
N ARG A 224 -9.40 0.44 2.85
CA ARG A 224 -7.98 0.03 2.91
C ARG A 224 -7.71 -1.10 3.92
N PRO A 225 -6.62 -1.87 3.73
CA PRO A 225 -6.24 -2.94 4.65
C PRO A 225 -6.15 -2.49 6.11
N ASP A 226 -6.74 -3.29 7.01
CA ASP A 226 -6.70 -2.99 8.44
C ASP A 226 -5.32 -3.32 9.04
N VAL A 227 -4.69 -2.31 9.62
CA VAL A 227 -3.40 -2.43 10.32
C VAL A 227 -3.37 -1.45 11.48
N ALA A 228 -2.55 -1.77 12.48
CA ALA A 228 -2.36 -0.96 13.68
C ALA A 228 -2.07 0.53 13.35
N LYS A 229 -2.52 1.43 14.22
CA LYS A 229 -2.27 2.86 14.05
C LYS A 229 -0.80 3.21 14.29
N GLY A 230 -0.37 4.35 13.73
CA GLY A 230 0.98 4.90 13.93
C GLY A 230 2.09 4.04 13.34
N GLN A 231 3.24 4.03 14.02
CA GLN A 231 4.45 3.32 13.58
C GLN A 231 4.26 1.79 13.53
N LYS A 232 3.41 1.22 14.41
CA LYS A 232 3.22 -0.24 14.51
C LYS A 232 2.59 -0.86 13.26
N GLY A 233 1.69 -0.16 12.57
CA GLY A 233 1.12 -0.64 11.31
C GLY A 233 1.85 -0.15 10.07
N TRP A 234 2.88 0.67 10.22
CA TRP A 234 3.65 1.17 9.08
C TRP A 234 4.28 0.01 8.31
N GLY A 235 3.97 -0.09 7.02
CA GLY A 235 4.50 -1.16 6.16
C GLY A 235 4.00 -2.58 6.51
N ARG A 236 2.99 -2.72 7.38
CA ARG A 236 2.39 -4.03 7.68
C ARG A 236 1.36 -4.42 6.63
N LYS A 237 1.14 -5.72 6.49
CA LYS A 237 0.01 -6.29 5.75
C LYS A 237 -1.22 -6.33 6.65
N GLY A 238 -2.37 -6.07 6.04
CA GLY A 238 -3.68 -6.18 6.66
C GLY A 238 -4.64 -6.96 5.78
N GLU A 239 -5.82 -7.23 6.29
CA GLU A 239 -6.90 -7.86 5.54
C GLU A 239 -7.59 -6.82 4.64
N LEU A 240 -7.73 -7.15 3.35
CA LEU A 240 -8.55 -6.45 2.38
C LEU A 240 -9.72 -7.36 1.97
N HIS A 241 -10.94 -6.89 2.22
CA HIS A 241 -12.18 -7.59 1.88
C HIS A 241 -12.78 -6.98 0.61
N LEU A 242 -12.99 -7.77 -0.43
CA LEU A 242 -13.42 -7.26 -1.75
C LEU A 242 -14.88 -6.82 -1.76
N SER A 243 -15.76 -7.50 -1.03
CA SER A 243 -17.12 -7.03 -0.73
C SER A 243 -17.11 -5.63 -0.14
N LYS A 244 -16.34 -5.39 0.92
CA LYS A 244 -16.17 -4.05 1.50
C LYS A 244 -15.66 -3.01 0.49
N VAL A 245 -14.73 -3.39 -0.39
CA VAL A 245 -14.24 -2.50 -1.48
C VAL A 245 -15.40 -2.08 -2.39
N LYS A 246 -16.17 -3.05 -2.89
CA LYS A 246 -17.32 -2.77 -3.77
C LYS A 246 -18.38 -1.92 -3.08
N ASP A 247 -18.74 -2.27 -1.84
CA ASP A 247 -19.78 -1.58 -1.07
C ASP A 247 -19.38 -0.16 -0.69
N THR A 248 -18.10 0.08 -0.42
CA THR A 248 -17.59 1.42 -0.10
C THR A 248 -17.55 2.31 -1.33
N ILE A 249 -17.14 1.76 -2.48
CA ILE A 249 -16.99 2.55 -3.71
C ILE A 249 -18.35 2.81 -4.36
N ARG A 250 -19.27 1.84 -4.35
CA ARG A 250 -20.59 2.01 -4.95
C ARG A 250 -21.36 3.13 -4.24
N LYS A 251 -21.94 4.01 -5.06
CA LYS A 251 -22.87 5.05 -4.62
C LYS A 251 -24.29 4.52 -4.55
#